data_AF-A0A1V6CPG2-F1
#
_entry.id   AF-A0A1V6CPG2-F1
#
_cell.length_a   1.000
_cell.length_b   1.000
_cell.length_c   1.000
_cell.angle_alpha   90.00
_cell.angle_beta   90.00
_cell.angle_gamma   90.00
#
_symmetry.space_group_name_H-M   'P 1'
#
loop_
_entity.id
_entity.type
_entity.pdbx_description
1 polymer ?
#
loop_
_entity_poly.entity_id
_entity_poly.type
_entity_poly.pdbx_seq_one_letter_code
_entity_poly.pdbx_strand_id
1 'polypeptide(L)'
;MIYQPDNARAFVCCMPDFRVRPELIQWLVQVARIPFERIAYVQHPRLSSCVYNRAVATALRVSGLGDHLLFADADIVPVNATAPLLLADADVANAIYQTEVEEAFDPPDAFHSGLWRTTREVLEAIEPPWFAWPVTADGTDITGCPCGFFAAKVRAAGFTIAKAGFVRHRPA
;
A
#
# COMPACT_ATOMS: atom_id res chain seq x y z
N MET A 1 -2.37 7.68 14.73
CA MET A 1 -3.73 7.56 14.13
C MET A 1 -4.39 6.26 14.60
N ILE A 2 -5.62 6.28 15.14
CA ILE A 2 -6.31 5.05 15.57
C ILE A 2 -7.17 4.51 14.41
N TYR A 3 -6.97 3.25 14.01
CA TYR A 3 -7.75 2.61 12.95
C TYR A 3 -9.22 2.41 13.34
N GLN A 4 -10.12 2.84 12.48
CA GLN A 4 -11.57 2.67 12.62
C GLN A 4 -12.14 1.82 11.47
N PRO A 5 -12.55 0.57 11.74
CA PRO A 5 -13.10 -0.31 10.71
C PRO A 5 -14.34 0.25 9.99
N ASP A 6 -15.18 0.99 10.72
CA ASP A 6 -16.47 1.49 10.21
C ASP A 6 -16.32 2.51 9.07
N ASN A 7 -15.12 3.07 8.88
CA ASN A 7 -14.75 3.98 7.80
C ASN A 7 -13.56 3.45 6.97
N ALA A 8 -13.26 2.16 7.06
CA ALA A 8 -12.17 1.55 6.31
C ALA A 8 -12.63 1.10 4.91
N ARG A 9 -11.71 1.21 3.95
CA ARG A 9 -11.84 0.73 2.57
C ARG A 9 -10.56 0.03 2.14
N ALA A 10 -10.67 -0.96 1.27
CA ALA A 10 -9.52 -1.68 0.73
C ALA A 10 -9.42 -1.56 -0.79
N PHE A 11 -8.20 -1.47 -1.30
CA PHE A 11 -7.89 -1.41 -2.73
C PHE A 11 -6.86 -2.50 -3.04
N VAL A 12 -7.31 -3.58 -3.69
CA VAL A 12 -6.45 -4.71 -4.04
C VAL A 12 -5.93 -4.52 -5.47
N CYS A 13 -4.62 -4.40 -5.61
CA CYS A 13 -3.91 -4.25 -6.88
C CYS A 13 -3.76 -5.63 -7.53
N CYS A 14 -4.57 -5.91 -8.55
CA CYS A 14 -4.70 -7.23 -9.15
C CYS A 14 -4.02 -7.31 -10.53
N MET A 15 -2.71 -7.04 -10.56
CA MET A 15 -1.90 -7.16 -11.77
C MET A 15 -1.24 -8.56 -11.86
N PRO A 16 -1.26 -9.24 -13.02
CA PRO A 16 -1.95 -8.87 -14.26
C PRO A 16 -3.39 -9.43 -14.39
N ASP A 17 -3.80 -10.44 -13.62
CA ASP A 17 -4.89 -11.36 -14.00
C ASP A 17 -6.06 -11.49 -13.01
N PHE A 18 -6.31 -10.49 -12.16
CA PHE A 18 -7.40 -10.48 -11.14
C PHE A 18 -7.36 -11.60 -10.10
N ARG A 19 -6.33 -12.45 -10.08
CA ARG A 19 -6.23 -13.51 -9.08
C ARG A 19 -5.82 -12.92 -7.75
N VAL A 20 -6.75 -12.93 -6.79
CA VAL A 20 -6.50 -12.50 -5.42
C VAL A 20 -6.43 -13.71 -4.52
N ARG A 21 -5.44 -13.72 -3.61
CA ARG A 21 -5.32 -14.76 -2.59
C ARG A 21 -6.55 -14.75 -1.66
N PRO A 22 -7.24 -15.89 -1.46
CA PRO A 22 -8.38 -15.96 -0.54
C PRO A 22 -8.03 -15.51 0.88
N GLU A 23 -6.79 -15.76 1.32
CA GLU A 23 -6.28 -15.36 2.63
C GLU A 23 -6.28 -13.83 2.81
N LEU A 24 -6.00 -13.07 1.74
CA LEU A 24 -6.08 -11.62 1.78
C LEU A 24 -7.52 -11.14 1.98
N ILE A 25 -8.46 -11.71 1.23
CA ILE A 25 -9.89 -11.36 1.36
C ILE A 25 -10.42 -11.72 2.74
N GLN A 26 -10.09 -12.92 3.22
CA GLN A 26 -10.46 -13.36 4.55
C GLN A 26 -9.92 -12.40 5.63
N TRP A 27 -8.66 -11.99 5.52
CA TRP A 27 -8.06 -11.05 6.47
C TRP A 27 -8.72 -9.67 6.43
N LEU A 28 -8.97 -9.13 5.24
CA LEU A 28 -9.64 -7.83 5.08
C LEU A 28 -11.03 -7.83 5.74
N VAL A 29 -11.81 -8.89 5.54
CA VAL A 29 -13.17 -8.98 6.08
C VAL A 29 -13.20 -9.34 7.57
N GLN A 30 -12.38 -10.30 8.01
CA GLN A 30 -12.48 -10.87 9.35
C GLN A 30 -11.60 -10.16 10.38
N VAL A 31 -10.42 -9.69 9.96
CA VAL A 31 -9.42 -9.09 10.87
C VAL A 31 -9.46 -7.58 10.75
N ALA A 32 -9.35 -7.04 9.53
CA ALA A 32 -9.49 -5.61 9.29
C ALA A 32 -10.96 -5.16 9.37
N ARG A 33 -11.92 -6.08 9.40
CA ARG A 33 -13.36 -5.76 9.55
C ARG A 33 -13.88 -4.82 8.45
N ILE A 34 -13.32 -4.92 7.25
CA ILE A 34 -13.73 -4.16 6.08
C ILE A 34 -14.89 -4.90 5.41
N PRO A 35 -16.08 -4.30 5.28
CA PRO A 35 -17.20 -4.89 4.55
C PRO A 35 -16.81 -5.19 3.10
N PHE A 36 -17.33 -6.29 2.56
CA PHE A 36 -16.92 -6.78 1.23
C PHE A 36 -17.20 -5.75 0.13
N GLU A 37 -18.31 -5.00 0.24
CA GLU A 37 -18.70 -3.92 -0.68
C GLU A 37 -17.76 -2.70 -0.65
N ARG A 38 -16.84 -2.64 0.33
CA ARG A 38 -15.81 -1.60 0.46
C ARG A 38 -14.41 -2.08 0.02
N ILE A 39 -14.35 -3.25 -0.61
CA ILE A 39 -13.14 -3.79 -1.23
C ILE A 39 -13.22 -3.55 -2.74
N ALA A 40 -12.32 -2.72 -3.26
CA ALA A 40 -12.18 -2.45 -4.68
C ALA A 40 -11.01 -3.24 -5.27
N TYR A 41 -11.26 -3.94 -6.38
CA TYR A 41 -10.23 -4.64 -7.14
C TYR A 41 -9.76 -3.75 -8.28
N VAL A 42 -8.48 -3.38 -8.26
CA VAL A 42 -7.89 -2.42 -9.20
C VAL A 42 -6.91 -3.14 -10.11
N GLN A 43 -7.14 -3.09 -11.41
CA GLN A 43 -6.26 -3.69 -12.41
C GLN A 43 -5.60 -2.64 -13.28
N HIS A 44 -4.37 -2.90 -13.70
CA HIS A 44 -3.73 -2.19 -14.80
C HIS A 44 -2.86 -3.16 -15.60
N PRO A 45 -2.92 -3.19 -16.95
CA PRO A 45 -2.15 -4.14 -17.77
C PRO A 45 -0.67 -3.78 -17.95
N ARG A 46 -0.15 -2.85 -17.14
CA ARG A 46 1.22 -2.32 -17.27
C ARG A 46 1.95 -2.47 -15.93
N LEU A 47 3.11 -1.83 -15.83
CA LEU A 47 3.96 -1.76 -14.65
C LEU A 47 3.18 -1.57 -13.33
N SER A 48 3.75 -2.10 -12.24
CA SER A 48 3.20 -2.00 -10.88
C SER A 48 2.88 -0.56 -10.47
N SER A 49 3.74 0.41 -10.82
CA SER A 49 3.48 1.83 -10.55
C SER A 49 2.16 2.33 -11.18
N CYS A 50 1.75 1.82 -12.34
CA CYS A 50 0.48 2.20 -12.96
C CYS A 50 -0.73 1.69 -12.17
N VAL A 51 -0.69 0.44 -11.67
CA VAL A 51 -1.80 -0.09 -10.84
C VAL A 51 -1.86 0.63 -9.49
N TYR A 52 -0.73 0.98 -8.89
CA TYR A 52 -0.68 1.75 -7.64
C TYR A 52 -1.25 3.15 -7.79
N ASN A 53 -0.85 3.89 -8.83
CA ASN A 53 -1.45 5.21 -9.10
C ASN A 53 -2.95 5.10 -9.39
N ARG A 54 -3.39 4.07 -10.13
CA ARG A 54 -4.82 3.84 -10.36
C ARG A 54 -5.56 3.51 -9.07
N ALA A 55 -4.95 2.76 -8.16
CA ALA A 55 -5.53 2.43 -6.86
C ALA A 55 -5.68 3.68 -6.00
N VAL A 56 -4.64 4.52 -5.91
CA VAL A 56 -4.71 5.81 -5.18
C VAL A 56 -5.76 6.74 -5.79
N ALA A 57 -5.78 6.91 -7.11
CA ALA A 57 -6.79 7.73 -7.78
C ALA A 57 -8.22 7.20 -7.55
N THR A 58 -8.39 5.87 -7.53
CA THR A 58 -9.68 5.24 -7.20
C THR A 58 -10.06 5.52 -5.76
N ALA A 59 -9.11 5.40 -4.83
CA ALA A 59 -9.33 5.67 -3.41
C ALA A 59 -9.79 7.11 -3.18
N LEU A 60 -9.06 8.09 -3.71
CA LEU A 60 -9.41 9.52 -3.62
C LEU A 60 -10.75 9.86 -4.28
N ARG A 61 -11.25 9.06 -5.21
CA ARG A 61 -12.57 9.29 -5.82
C ARG A 61 -13.72 8.76 -4.96
N VAL A 62 -13.51 7.70 -4.20
CA VAL A 62 -14.58 6.96 -3.52
C VAL A 62 -14.55 7.07 -2.00
N SER A 63 -13.47 7.62 -1.43
CA SER A 63 -13.32 7.79 0.02
C SER A 63 -13.81 9.14 0.52
N GLY A 64 -14.30 9.19 1.76
CA GLY A 64 -14.63 10.41 2.48
C GLY A 64 -13.46 10.97 3.29
N LEU A 65 -13.66 12.14 3.89
CA LEU A 65 -12.78 12.66 4.94
C LEU A 65 -12.81 11.71 6.13
N GLY A 66 -11.64 11.37 6.68
CA GLY A 66 -11.51 10.45 7.81
C GLY A 66 -11.53 8.96 7.44
N ASP A 67 -11.69 8.60 6.16
CA ASP A 67 -11.59 7.19 5.74
C ASP A 67 -10.18 6.63 5.94
N HIS A 68 -10.10 5.42 6.46
CA HIS A 68 -8.88 4.63 6.50
C HIS A 68 -8.75 3.81 5.21
N LEU A 69 -7.62 3.97 4.53
CA LEU A 69 -7.40 3.37 3.22
C LEU A 69 -6.36 2.27 3.35
N LEU A 70 -6.74 1.03 3.03
CA LEU A 70 -5.83 -0.10 2.94
C LEU A 70 -5.57 -0.42 1.47
N PHE A 71 -4.32 -0.73 1.16
CA PHE A 71 -3.88 -1.09 -0.17
C PHE A 71 -3.09 -2.39 -0.08
N ALA A 72 -3.33 -3.32 -1.01
CA ALA A 72 -2.69 -4.61 -1.01
C ALA A 72 -2.37 -5.09 -2.43
N ASP A 73 -1.21 -5.69 -2.63
CA ASP A 73 -0.94 -6.53 -3.78
C ASP A 73 -1.73 -7.83 -3.68
N ALA A 74 -2.24 -8.32 -4.81
CA ALA A 74 -3.15 -9.46 -4.85
C ALA A 74 -2.49 -10.80 -4.43
N ASP A 75 -1.16 -10.89 -4.47
CA ASP A 75 -0.35 -12.06 -4.14
C ASP A 75 0.17 -12.07 -2.69
N ILE A 76 -0.21 -11.08 -1.90
CA ILE A 76 0.11 -10.99 -0.48
C ILE A 76 -0.77 -11.92 0.33
N VAL A 77 -0.14 -12.60 1.29
CA VAL A 77 -0.78 -13.57 2.18
C VAL A 77 -0.62 -13.07 3.61
N PRO A 78 -1.67 -12.43 4.18
CA PRO A 78 -1.70 -12.08 5.59
C PRO A 78 -1.58 -13.30 6.49
N VAL A 79 -0.97 -13.09 7.66
CA VAL A 79 -0.78 -14.07 8.73
C VAL A 79 -1.18 -13.44 10.07
N ASN A 80 -1.14 -14.20 11.17
CA ASN A 80 -1.45 -13.66 12.50
C ASN A 80 -0.59 -12.44 12.85
N ALA A 81 0.67 -12.42 12.40
CA ALA A 81 1.59 -11.32 12.59
C ALA A 81 1.26 -10.06 11.74
N THR A 82 0.21 -10.06 10.91
CA THR A 82 -0.19 -8.88 10.12
C THR A 82 -0.99 -7.87 10.93
N ALA A 83 -1.71 -8.30 11.97
CA ALA A 83 -2.60 -7.44 12.76
C ALA A 83 -1.97 -6.13 13.30
N PRO A 84 -0.69 -6.09 13.72
CA PRO A 84 -0.05 -4.85 14.17
C PRO A 84 -0.06 -3.71 13.14
N LEU A 85 -0.17 -4.01 11.84
CA LEU A 85 -0.30 -3.00 10.78
C LEU A 85 -1.46 -2.03 11.03
N LEU A 86 -2.59 -2.55 11.49
CA LEU A 86 -3.81 -1.77 11.74
C LEU A 86 -3.62 -0.79 12.90
N LEU A 87 -2.75 -1.12 13.85
CA LEU A 87 -2.57 -0.36 15.10
C LEU A 87 -1.31 0.49 15.10
N ALA A 88 -0.54 0.48 14.01
CA ALA A 88 0.70 1.25 13.91
C ALA A 88 0.43 2.75 14.15
N ASP A 89 1.29 3.41 14.91
CA ASP A 89 1.18 4.85 15.14
C ASP A 89 2.06 5.62 14.14
N ALA A 90 1.54 5.76 12.93
CA ALA A 90 2.15 6.52 11.83
C ALA A 90 1.09 6.94 10.83
N ASP A 91 1.38 7.95 10.00
CA ASP A 91 0.45 8.40 8.96
C ASP A 91 0.33 7.37 7.84
N VAL A 92 1.46 6.79 7.44
CA VAL A 92 1.54 5.63 6.56
C VAL A 92 2.16 4.47 7.33
N ALA A 93 1.57 3.27 7.21
CA ALA A 93 2.22 2.07 7.69
C ALA A 93 2.17 0.96 6.66
N ASN A 94 3.24 0.17 6.55
CA ASN A 94 3.31 -0.99 5.68
C ASN A 94 3.74 -2.24 6.44
N ALA A 95 3.25 -3.39 5.99
CA ALA A 95 3.70 -4.69 6.47
C ALA A 95 5.09 -5.01 5.92
N ILE A 96 5.83 -5.77 6.72
CA ILE A 96 7.12 -6.34 6.33
C ILE A 96 6.87 -7.67 5.61
N TYR A 97 7.67 -7.99 4.61
CA TYR A 97 7.70 -9.31 3.97
C TYR A 97 9.11 -9.59 3.46
N GLN A 98 9.41 -10.85 3.14
CA GLN A 98 10.69 -11.18 2.51
C GLN A 98 10.72 -10.62 1.09
N THR A 99 11.68 -9.74 0.83
CA THR A 99 12.06 -9.25 -0.49
C THR A 99 13.25 -10.05 -1.02
N GLU A 100 13.54 -9.94 -2.32
CA GLU A 100 14.74 -10.53 -2.92
C GLU A 100 16.05 -9.91 -2.39
N VAL A 101 15.95 -8.73 -1.77
CA VAL A 101 17.04 -7.99 -1.14
C VAL A 101 16.74 -7.92 0.35
N GLU A 102 17.53 -8.57 1.20
CA GLU A 102 17.27 -8.70 2.65
C GLU A 102 17.25 -7.33 3.34
N GLU A 103 18.06 -6.39 2.85
CA GLU A 103 18.27 -5.04 3.41
C GLU A 103 17.18 -4.04 2.99
N ALA A 104 16.22 -4.44 2.15
CA ALA A 104 15.19 -3.53 1.61
C ALA A 104 14.28 -2.92 2.69
N PHE A 105 14.28 -3.50 3.89
CA PHE A 105 13.56 -3.01 5.06
C PHE A 105 14.48 -2.50 6.16
N ASP A 106 15.79 -2.37 5.96
CA ASP A 106 16.70 -1.89 7.00
C ASP A 106 16.35 -0.46 7.48
N PRO A 107 16.07 0.51 6.59
CA PRO A 107 15.67 1.84 7.03
C PRO A 107 14.38 1.78 7.86
N PRO A 108 14.30 2.47 9.02
CA PRO A 108 13.10 2.45 9.87
C PRO A 108 11.86 2.98 9.15
N ASP A 109 12.05 3.87 8.19
CA ASP A 109 11.05 4.52 7.34
C ASP A 109 10.94 3.90 5.94
N ALA A 110 11.52 2.71 5.72
CA ALA A 110 11.38 1.98 4.46
C ALA A 110 9.91 1.63 4.20
N PHE A 111 9.43 1.95 3.01
CA PHE A 111 8.08 1.68 2.56
C PHE A 111 8.09 0.71 1.39
N HIS A 112 7.18 -0.27 1.44
CA HIS A 112 6.89 -1.19 0.34
C HIS A 112 5.38 -1.37 0.17
N SER A 113 4.91 -1.42 -1.07
CA SER A 113 3.50 -1.35 -1.43
C SER A 113 2.71 -2.65 -1.26
N GLY A 114 3.35 -3.75 -0.82
CA GLY A 114 2.72 -5.06 -0.70
C GLY A 114 1.44 -5.05 0.14
N LEU A 115 1.49 -4.57 1.38
CA LEU A 115 0.28 -4.31 2.17
C LEU A 115 0.53 -3.10 3.05
N TRP A 116 -0.29 -2.06 2.90
CA TRP A 116 -0.11 -0.81 3.61
C TRP A 116 -1.42 -0.08 3.86
N ARG A 117 -1.37 0.88 4.78
CA ARG A 117 -2.52 1.68 5.18
C ARG A 117 -2.15 3.15 5.36
N THR A 118 -3.08 4.02 5.03
CA THR A 118 -2.94 5.49 5.12
C THR A 118 -4.31 6.15 5.30
N THR A 119 -4.35 7.48 5.27
CA THR A 119 -5.58 8.29 5.17
C THR A 119 -5.68 8.99 3.82
N ARG A 120 -6.89 9.48 3.53
CA ARG A 120 -7.12 10.40 2.41
C ARG A 120 -6.23 11.65 2.48
N GLU A 121 -6.11 12.25 3.67
CA GLU A 121 -5.33 13.47 3.92
C GLU A 121 -3.88 13.36 3.44
N VAL A 122 -3.22 12.25 3.79
CA VAL A 122 -1.84 11.99 3.34
C VAL A 122 -1.76 11.94 1.82
N LEU A 123 -2.71 11.28 1.15
CA LEU A 123 -2.70 11.12 -0.32
C LEU A 123 -3.03 12.40 -1.07
N GLU A 124 -3.83 13.31 -0.48
CA GLU A 124 -4.15 14.63 -1.03
C GLU A 124 -3.02 15.64 -0.84
N ALA A 125 -2.19 15.48 0.19
CA ALA A 125 -1.06 16.36 0.46
C ALA A 125 0.14 16.15 -0.48
N ILE A 126 0.13 15.13 -1.33
CA ILE A 126 1.18 14.81 -2.30
C ILE A 126 0.60 14.83 -3.72
N GLU A 127 1.22 15.61 -4.61
CA GLU A 127 0.78 15.70 -6.00
C GLU A 127 0.96 14.37 -6.75
N PRO A 128 0.13 14.02 -7.74
CA PRO A 128 0.40 12.89 -8.63
C PRO A 128 1.62 13.17 -9.55
N PRO A 129 2.33 12.13 -10.05
CA PRO A 129 2.12 10.72 -9.72
C PRO A 129 2.56 10.41 -8.28
N TRP A 130 1.84 9.49 -7.62
CA TRP A 130 2.18 8.98 -6.29
C TRP A 130 3.33 7.97 -6.36
N PHE A 131 3.33 7.15 -7.41
CA PHE A 131 4.35 6.12 -7.65
C PHE A 131 5.00 6.37 -9.01
N ALA A 132 6.33 6.42 -9.07
CA ALA A 132 7.08 6.56 -10.32
C ALA A 132 8.44 5.86 -10.20
N TRP A 133 8.98 5.38 -11.32
CA TRP A 133 10.36 4.92 -11.38
C TRP A 133 11.26 6.15 -11.53
N PRO A 134 12.05 6.52 -10.51
CA PRO A 134 13.03 7.59 -10.65
C PRO A 134 14.07 7.20 -11.69
N VAL A 135 14.42 8.13 -12.57
CA VAL A 135 15.44 7.94 -13.60
C VAL A 135 16.50 9.03 -13.51
N THR A 136 17.67 8.77 -14.08
CA THR A 136 18.70 9.80 -14.29
C THR A 136 18.17 10.93 -15.16
N ALA A 137 18.85 12.10 -15.13
CA ALA A 137 18.41 13.29 -15.85
C ALA A 137 18.32 13.09 -17.38
N ASP A 138 19.15 12.20 -17.92
CA ASP A 138 19.13 11.77 -19.33
C ASP A 138 18.15 10.61 -19.62
N GLY A 139 17.51 10.06 -18.58
CA GLY A 139 16.50 9.01 -18.68
C GLY A 139 17.05 7.63 -19.05
N THR A 140 18.36 7.42 -18.95
CA THR A 140 19.02 6.18 -19.38
C THR A 140 19.02 5.11 -18.30
N ASP A 141 19.05 5.50 -17.03
CA ASP A 141 19.13 4.58 -15.89
C ASP A 141 18.03 4.81 -14.85
N ILE A 142 17.61 3.74 -14.18
CA ILE A 142 16.70 3.78 -13.03
C ILE A 142 17.52 4.03 -11.77
N THR A 143 17.14 5.04 -10.98
CA THR A 143 17.87 5.48 -9.78
C THR A 143 17.17 5.11 -8.47
N GLY A 144 16.01 4.48 -8.52
CA GLY A 144 15.27 4.03 -7.34
C GLY A 144 14.04 3.20 -7.68
N CYS A 145 13.27 2.82 -6.67
CA CYS A 145 12.01 2.08 -6.86
C CYS A 145 10.78 2.97 -6.68
N PRO A 146 9.60 2.56 -7.18
CA PRO A 146 8.36 3.32 -7.02
C PRO A 146 7.93 3.52 -5.57
N CYS A 147 8.20 2.52 -4.72
CA CYS A 147 7.90 2.61 -3.29
C CYS A 147 8.76 3.67 -2.60
N GLY A 148 10.06 3.74 -2.93
CA GLY A 148 10.97 4.77 -2.44
C GLY A 148 10.57 6.17 -2.91
N PHE A 149 10.10 6.31 -4.15
CA PHE A 149 9.55 7.56 -4.67
C PHE A 149 8.33 8.04 -3.87
N PHE A 150 7.37 7.15 -3.62
CA PHE A 150 6.20 7.46 -2.78
C PHE A 150 6.62 7.86 -1.36
N ALA A 151 7.51 7.09 -0.74
CA ALA A 151 8.01 7.35 0.61
C ALA A 151 8.72 8.72 0.74
N ALA A 152 9.50 9.10 -0.28
CA ALA A 152 10.13 10.42 -0.32
C ALA A 152 9.09 11.54 -0.35
N LYS A 153 8.00 11.39 -1.11
CA LYS A 153 6.93 12.40 -1.19
C LYS A 153 6.14 12.53 0.12
N VAL A 154 5.79 11.40 0.75
CA VAL A 154 5.12 11.38 2.06
C VAL A 154 5.96 12.12 3.11
N ARG A 155 7.26 11.84 3.16
CA ARG A 155 8.20 12.53 4.09
C ARG A 155 8.36 14.01 3.76
N ALA A 156 8.47 14.36 2.47
CA ALA A 156 8.57 15.76 2.04
C ALA A 156 7.32 16.58 2.41
N ALA A 157 6.15 15.93 2.49
CA ALA A 157 4.91 16.55 2.96
C ALA A 157 4.77 16.57 4.50
N GLY A 158 5.77 16.09 5.24
CA GLY A 158 5.82 16.16 6.71
C GLY A 158 5.15 14.99 7.45
N PHE A 159 4.77 13.93 6.74
CA PHE A 159 4.11 12.76 7.33
C PHE A 159 5.11 11.66 7.70
N THR A 160 4.70 10.82 8.64
CA THR A 160 5.47 9.70 9.18
C THR A 160 5.17 8.38 8.48
N ILE A 161 6.19 7.53 8.36
CA ILE A 161 6.10 6.17 7.84
C ILE A 161 6.59 5.21 8.90
N ALA A 162 5.87 4.12 9.13
CA ALA A 162 6.32 3.03 9.99
C ALA A 162 6.12 1.66 9.35
N LYS A 163 6.99 0.73 9.72
CA LYS A 163 6.81 -0.69 9.42
C LYS A 163 6.06 -1.35 10.57
N ALA A 164 5.01 -2.10 10.28
CA ALA A 164 4.27 -2.80 11.31
C ALA A 164 3.61 -4.07 10.77
N GLY A 165 3.78 -5.15 11.53
CA GLY A 165 3.28 -6.46 11.16
C GLY A 165 4.08 -7.11 10.02
N PHE A 166 3.71 -8.35 9.74
CA PHE A 166 4.37 -9.18 8.75
C PHE A 166 3.34 -9.85 7.84
N VAL A 167 3.65 -9.97 6.56
CA VAL A 167 2.90 -10.74 5.56
C VAL A 167 3.84 -11.69 4.82
N ARG A 168 3.29 -12.74 4.24
CA ARG A 168 4.02 -13.56 3.27
C ARG A 168 3.76 -13.04 1.88
N HIS A 169 4.76 -13.17 1.01
CA HIS A 169 4.63 -12.93 -0.42
C HIS A 169 4.69 -14.27 -1.14
N ARG A 170 3.71 -14.55 -2.01
CA ARG A 170 3.69 -15.76 -2.84
C ARG A 170 3.47 -15.37 -4.29
N PRO A 171 4.56 -15.12 -5.05
CA PRO A 171 4.48 -14.91 -6.48
C PRO A 171 3.61 -15.99 -7.13
N ALA A 172 2.69 -15.57 -8.00
CA ALA A 172 1.81 -16.47 -8.73
C ALA A 172 2.55 -17.23 -9.84
#